data_AF-A0A820FNA3-F1
#
_entry.id   AF-A0A820FNA3-F1
#
_cell.length_a   1.000
_cell.length_b   1.000
_cell.length_c   1.000
_cell.angle_alpha   90.00
_cell.angle_beta   90.00
_cell.angle_gamma   90.00
#
_symmetry.space_group_name_H-M   'P 1'
#
loop_
_entity.id
_entity.type
_entity.pdbx_description
1 polymer ?
#
loop_
_entity_poly.entity_id
_entity_poly.type
_entity_poly.pdbx_seq_one_letter_code
_entity_poly.pdbx_strand_id
1 'polypeptide(L)' 'LQSILQKPLERKAGRNYGPPGNKRLIYFIDDMNMPEMDKYYTVQAHTILRQYLDYKHW' A
#
# COMPACT_ATOMS: atom_id res chain seq x y z
N LEU A 1 3.77 6.99 0.63
CA LEU A 1 3.35 5.58 0.83
C LEU A 1 3.02 4.86 -0.47
N GLN A 2 2.14 5.39 -1.32
CA GLN A 2 1.76 4.77 -2.61
C GLN A 2 2.96 4.31 -3.46
N SER A 3 3.94 5.18 -3.69
CA SER A 3 5.14 4.83 -4.48
C SER A 3 5.96 3.70 -3.86
N ILE A 4 5.97 3.58 -2.53
CA ILE A 4 6.68 2.50 -1.81
C ILE A 4 5.98 1.17 -2.04
N LEU A 5 4.64 1.16 -1.94
CA LEU A 5 3.82 -0.04 -2.14
C LEU A 5 3.78 -0.49 -3.61
N GLN A 6 4.02 0.41 -4.56
CA GLN A 6 3.99 0.10 -6.00
C GLN A 6 5.36 -0.27 -6.56
N LYS A 7 6.46 0.27 -6.03
CA LYS A 7 7.82 0.05 -6.54
C LYS A 7 8.22 -1.43 -6.72
N PRO A 8 7.95 -2.35 -5.77
CA PRO A 8 8.32 -3.75 -5.93
C PRO A 8 7.28 -4.60 -6.70
N LEU A 9 6.17 -4.00 -7.17
CA LEU A 9 5.13 -4.75 -7.86
C LEU A 9 5.42 -4.89 -9.35
N GLU A 10 5.13 -6.07 -9.89
CA GLU A 10 5.15 -6.36 -11.32
C GLU A 10 3.74 -6.48 -11.87
N ARG A 11 3.56 -6.04 -13.12
CA ARG A 11 2.32 -6.28 -13.85
C ARG A 11 2.16 -7.77 -14.12
N LYS A 12 1.04 -8.35 -13.74
CA LYS A 12 0.73 -9.77 -13.99
C LYS A 12 -0.16 -9.92 -15.23
N ALA A 13 -1.45 -9.62 -15.10
CA ALA A 13 -2.42 -9.70 -16.19
C ALA A 13 -3.41 -8.54 -16.09
N GLY A 14 -3.79 -7.95 -17.23
CA GLY A 14 -4.71 -6.81 -17.26
C GLY A 14 -4.18 -5.61 -16.45
N ARG A 15 -4.98 -5.17 -15.46
CA ARG A 15 -4.65 -4.11 -14.49
C ARG A 15 -4.12 -4.64 -13.14
N ASN A 16 -3.92 -5.95 -13.00
CA ASN A 16 -3.47 -6.53 -11.74
C ASN A 16 -1.95 -6.43 -11.58
N TYR A 17 -1.53 -5.92 -10.42
CA TYR A 17 -0.14 -5.83 -9.98
C TYR A 17 0.11 -6.72 -8.77
N GLY A 18 1.26 -7.37 -8.73
CA GLY A 18 1.58 -8.32 -7.66
C GLY A 18 3.08 -8.53 -7.45
N PRO A 19 3.46 -9.34 -6.44
CA PRO A 19 4.86 -9.64 -6.14
C PRO A 19 5.61 -10.22 -7.35
N PRO A 20 6.93 -9.97 -7.46
CA PRO A 20 7.71 -10.46 -8.59
C PRO A 20 7.80 -11.99 -8.60
N GLY A 21 7.61 -12.58 -9.77
CA GLY A 21 7.51 -14.04 -9.94
C GLY A 21 6.45 -14.69 -9.03
N ASN A 22 6.82 -15.76 -8.32
CA ASN A 22 5.98 -16.50 -7.37
C ASN A 22 6.33 -16.24 -5.90
N LYS A 23 7.00 -15.11 -5.60
CA LYS A 23 7.40 -14.77 -4.23
C LYS A 23 6.24 -14.15 -3.44
N ARG A 24 6.31 -14.18 -2.11
CA ARG A 24 5.41 -13.40 -1.24
C ARG A 24 6.08 -12.08 -0.89
N LEU A 25 5.34 -10.98 -1.03
CA LEU A 25 5.81 -9.65 -0.66
C LEU A 25 5.27 -9.30 0.73
N ILE A 26 6.16 -8.91 1.62
CA ILE A 26 5.84 -8.57 3.01
C ILE A 26 6.29 -7.14 3.24
N TYR A 27 5.37 -6.30 3.71
CA TYR A 27 5.65 -4.93 4.13
C TYR A 27 5.65 -4.86 5.66
N PHE A 28 6.64 -4.16 6.21
CA PHE A 28 6.70 -3.85 7.64
C PHE A 28 6.33 -2.38 7.83
N ILE A 29 5.50 -2.12 8.83
CA ILE A 29 5.15 -0.77 9.26
C ILE A 29 5.62 -0.66 10.71
N ASP A 30 6.51 0.30 10.96
CA ASP A 30 7.17 0.47 12.27
C ASP A 30 6.31 1.30 13.23
N ASP A 31 5.75 2.42 12.74
CA ASP A 31 4.86 3.29 13.51
C ASP A 31 3.68 3.77 12.64
N MET A 32 2.47 3.46 13.10
CA MET A 32 1.23 3.89 12.44
C MET A 32 0.84 5.32 12.81
N ASN A 33 1.32 5.87 13.93
CA ASN A 33 0.94 7.18 14.46
C ASN A 33 1.87 8.32 14.00
N MET A 34 3.00 7.99 13.37
CA MET A 34 3.98 8.98 12.89
C MET A 34 3.46 9.98 11.84
N PRO A 35 2.55 9.63 10.90
CA PRO A 35 2.11 10.59 9.88
C PRO A 35 1.33 11.76 10.48
N GLU A 36 1.60 12.97 9.98
CA GLU A 36 0.88 14.16 10.39
C GLU A 36 -0.62 14.08 10.02
N MET A 37 -1.48 14.45 10.97
CA MET A 37 -2.91 14.59 10.74
C MET A 37 -3.20 15.95 10.12
N ASP A 38 -4.09 15.98 9.14
CA ASP A 38 -4.60 17.26 8.63
C ASP A 38 -5.59 17.92 9.61
N LYS A 39 -6.05 19.14 9.25
CA LYS A 39 -6.99 19.93 10.06
C LYS A 39 -8.34 19.25 10.31
N TYR A 40 -8.64 18.18 9.59
CA TYR A 40 -9.89 17.44 9.66
C TYR A 40 -9.68 16.02 10.23
N TYR A 41 -8.56 15.79 10.90
CA TYR A 41 -8.19 14.50 11.52
C TYR A 41 -8.11 13.36 10.50
N THR A 42 -7.73 13.66 9.26
CA THR A 42 -7.48 12.64 8.24
C THR A 42 -5.99 12.41 8.06
N VAL A 43 -5.65 11.17 7.71
CA VAL A 43 -4.28 10.78 7.40
C VAL A 43 -4.26 10.03 6.07
N GLN A 44 -3.67 10.65 5.06
CA GLN A 44 -3.63 10.10 3.71
C GLN A 44 -2.97 8.71 3.62
N ALA A 45 -1.95 8.46 4.45
CA ALA A 45 -1.26 7.18 4.50
C ALA A 45 -2.20 6.03 4.94
N HIS A 46 -3.08 6.28 5.92
CA HIS A 46 -4.05 5.30 6.41
C HIS A 46 -5.08 4.95 5.33
N THR A 47 -5.54 5.93 4.56
CA THR A 47 -6.48 5.72 3.46
C THR A 47 -5.92 4.78 2.40
N ILE A 48 -4.63 4.92 2.06
CA ILE A 48 -3.96 4.05 1.10
C ILE A 48 -3.82 2.62 1.64
N LEU A 49 -3.49 2.45 2.93
CA LEU A 49 -3.43 1.12 3.56
C LEU A 49 -4.81 0.45 3.59
N ARG A 50 -5.85 1.22 3.92
CA ARG A 50 -7.24 0.77 3.95
C ARG A 50 -7.68 0.28 2.58
N GLN A 51 -7.44 1.08 1.53
CA GLN A 51 -7.70 0.70 0.14
C GLN A 51 -7.02 -0.63 -0.21
N TYR A 52 -5.75 -0.78 0.15
CA TYR A 52 -5.00 -2.00 -0.14
C TYR A 52 -5.56 -3.23 0.59
N LEU A 53 -5.93 -3.10 1.87
CA LEU A 53 -6.45 -4.20 2.68
C LEU A 53 -7.87 -4.62 2.26
N ASP A 54 -8.74 -3.66 1.98
CA ASP A 54 -10.15 -3.91 1.67
C ASP A 54 -10.28 -4.57 0.29
N TYR A 55 -9.54 -4.09 -0.71
CA TYR A 55 -9.62 -4.64 -2.05
C TYR A 55 -8.67 -5.85 -2.21
N LYS A 56 -7.52 -5.91 -1.52
CA LYS A 56 -6.46 -6.92 -1.76
C LYS A 56 -5.86 -6.86 -3.17
N HIS A 57 -6.14 -5.80 -3.91
CA HIS A 57 -5.58 -5.53 -5.23
C HIS A 57 -5.32 -4.02 -5.38
N TRP A 58 -4.40 -3.71 -6.29
CA TRP A 58 -4.25 -2.42 -6.94
C TRP A 58 -4.87 -2.50 -8.33
#